data_AF-A0A356B973-F1
#
_entry.id   AF-A0A356B973-F1
#
_cell.length_a   1.000
_cell.length_b   1.000
_cell.length_c   1.000
_cell.angle_alpha   90.00
_cell.angle_beta   90.00
_cell.angle_gamma   90.00
#
_symmetry.space_group_name_H-M   'P 1'
#
loop_
_entity.id
_entity.type
_entity.pdbx_description
1 polymer ?
#
loop_
_entity_poly.entity_id
_entity_poly.type
_entity_poly.pdbx_seq_one_letter_code
_entity_poly.pdbx_strand_id
1 'polypeptide(L)'
;MQLTHIPVYVDGNFIQIPQGVFEIAEGCSGLRYFIVSLALSTLLCHLHLRKLKNMLLLTFCAVIGAILVNGVRIVLIILIGYYSDMQSSIVKDHNMFGWFLYIPFIVVLFYLVGKLEPHPASEDKPYATQRLAAMPLALVIGASLLASGISIKLLMGQYPVLDFSPVELTTTNKDQTPSPYIPAYSRKAHNVRHLSGVEVIDISYQFDGRHDANRADYYLNNMIPQGWNKVSSDVTNNSRLIWLSDHSGNNAILQYWYEANGQKTGSVGVYKRNRIKQALQLNAKSSLHWQFIRCSSLRCQDEANLLRQLLNE
;
A
#
# COMPACT_ATOMS: atom_id res chain seq x y z
N MET A 1 -8.91 3.87 28.40
CA MET A 1 -9.23 2.45 28.15
C MET A 1 -9.31 1.70 29.49
N GLN A 2 -10.30 2.00 30.33
CA GLN A 2 -10.58 1.24 31.57
C GLN A 2 -11.64 0.15 31.34
N LEU A 3 -12.29 0.13 30.17
CA LEU A 3 -13.41 -0.76 29.87
C LEU A 3 -13.00 -2.19 29.51
N THR A 4 -11.76 -2.42 29.09
CA THR A 4 -11.31 -3.73 28.58
C THR A 4 -10.22 -4.41 29.42
N HIS A 5 -9.72 -3.78 30.49
CA HIS A 5 -8.63 -4.30 31.35
C HIS A 5 -7.33 -4.72 30.62
N ILE A 6 -7.17 -4.43 29.32
CA ILE A 6 -5.97 -4.75 28.56
C ILE A 6 -4.92 -3.67 28.81
N PRO A 7 -3.69 -4.02 29.23
CA PRO A 7 -2.60 -3.06 29.35
C PRO A 7 -2.17 -2.60 27.95
N VAL A 8 -2.41 -1.33 27.64
CA VAL A 8 -2.05 -0.71 26.37
C VAL A 8 -1.09 0.45 26.66
N TYR A 9 0.09 0.42 26.04
CA TYR A 9 1.06 1.52 26.11
C TYR A 9 1.14 2.20 24.76
N VAL A 10 0.96 3.53 24.74
CA VAL A 10 0.99 4.33 23.51
C VAL A 10 2.25 5.18 23.51
N ASP A 11 3.10 4.98 22.51
CA ASP A 11 4.35 5.72 22.32
C ASP A 11 4.40 6.29 20.89
N GLY A 12 4.04 7.57 20.76
CA GLY A 12 3.90 8.23 19.46
C GLY A 12 2.91 7.51 18.55
N ASN A 13 3.40 6.96 17.43
CA ASN A 13 2.59 6.20 16.47
C ASN A 13 2.54 4.69 16.78
N PHE A 14 3.13 4.24 17.89
CA PHE A 14 3.13 2.82 18.26
C PHE A 14 2.18 2.56 19.42
N ILE A 15 1.39 1.50 19.30
CA ILE A 15 0.51 0.99 20.35
C ILE A 15 1.02 -0.40 20.72
N GLN A 16 1.55 -0.54 21.93
CA GLN A 16 2.08 -1.78 22.47
C GLN A 16 1.03 -2.48 23.33
N ILE A 17 0.80 -3.76 23.04
CA ILE A 17 0.02 -4.70 23.84
C ILE A 17 0.91 -5.91 24.20
N PRO A 18 0.57 -6.72 25.22
CA PRO A 18 1.41 -7.86 25.63
C PRO A 18 1.75 -8.84 24.50
N GLN A 19 0.85 -8.97 23.52
CA GLN A 19 0.96 -9.89 22.39
C GLN A 19 1.72 -9.30 21.19
N GLY A 20 1.98 -8.00 21.15
CA GLY A 20 2.64 -7.37 20.00
C GLY A 20 2.52 -5.85 19.93
N VAL A 21 3.09 -5.27 18.88
CA VAL A 21 3.13 -3.83 18.64
C VAL A 21 2.35 -3.49 17.37
N PHE A 22 1.43 -2.54 17.46
CA PHE A 22 0.78 -1.93 16.31
C PHE A 22 1.47 -0.62 15.95
N GLU A 23 1.75 -0.44 14.67
CA GLU A 23 2.18 0.85 14.12
C GLU A 23 1.00 1.53 13.42
N ILE A 24 0.71 2.77 13.83
CA ILE A 24 -0.30 3.64 13.22
C ILE A 24 0.33 4.28 11.98
N ALA A 25 0.39 3.51 10.88
CA ALA A 25 0.69 4.06 9.56
C ALA A 25 -0.52 4.84 8.99
N GLU A 26 -0.35 5.51 7.84
CA GLU A 26 -1.39 6.34 7.18
C GLU A 26 -2.75 5.62 6.99
N GLY A 27 -2.76 4.28 6.92
CA GLY A 27 -3.96 3.44 6.79
C GLY A 27 -4.91 3.41 8.01
N CYS A 28 -4.43 3.82 9.19
CA CYS A 28 -5.22 3.89 10.42
C CYS A 28 -5.71 5.31 10.77
N SER A 29 -5.27 6.33 10.01
CA SER A 29 -5.56 7.74 10.25
C SER A 29 -7.05 8.12 10.14
N GLY A 30 -7.89 7.27 9.54
CA GLY A 30 -9.31 7.56 9.32
C GLY A 30 -9.59 8.66 8.28
N LEU A 31 -8.55 9.27 7.71
CA LEU A 31 -8.66 10.37 6.76
C LEU A 31 -9.49 9.99 5.53
N ARG A 32 -9.33 8.75 5.05
CA ARG A 32 -10.10 8.23 3.91
C ARG A 32 -11.60 8.27 4.18
N TYR A 33 -12.05 7.76 5.32
CA TYR A 33 -13.47 7.73 5.68
C TYR A 33 -14.01 9.13 5.93
N PHE A 34 -13.19 10.02 6.49
CA PHE A 34 -13.53 11.43 6.63
C PHE A 34 -13.80 12.11 5.28
N ILE A 35 -12.86 12.00 4.33
CA ILE A 35 -13.00 12.60 2.99
C ILE A 35 -14.21 12.02 2.25
N VAL A 36 -14.39 10.70 2.30
CA VAL A 36 -15.54 10.04 1.64
C VAL A 36 -16.85 10.48 2.29
N SER A 37 -16.94 10.56 3.61
CA SER A 37 -18.14 11.03 4.32
C SER A 37 -18.47 12.47 3.99
N LEU A 38 -17.46 13.34 3.92
CA LEU A 38 -17.63 14.75 3.56
C LEU A 38 -18.11 14.92 2.11
N ALA A 39 -17.50 14.19 1.17
CA ALA A 39 -17.90 14.22 -0.23
C ALA A 39 -19.33 13.69 -0.40
N LEU A 40 -19.64 12.55 0.24
CA LEU A 40 -20.95 11.93 0.17
C LEU A 40 -22.03 12.81 0.82
N SER A 41 -21.76 13.40 1.99
CA SER A 41 -22.72 14.30 2.64
C SER A 41 -22.98 15.54 1.78
N THR A 42 -21.94 16.12 1.18
CA THR A 42 -22.08 17.28 0.27
C THR A 42 -22.94 16.94 -0.94
N LEU A 43 -22.71 15.77 -1.55
CA LEU A 43 -23.49 15.28 -2.66
C LEU A 43 -24.96 15.05 -2.28
N LEU A 44 -25.21 14.39 -1.13
CA LEU A 44 -26.56 14.12 -0.66
C LEU A 44 -27.31 15.39 -0.27
N CYS A 45 -26.63 16.34 0.36
CA CYS A 45 -27.15 17.68 0.64
C CYS A 45 -27.59 18.37 -0.65
N HIS A 46 -26.75 18.35 -1.69
CA HIS A 46 -27.04 19.02 -2.96
C HIS A 46 -28.22 18.39 -3.70
N LEU A 47 -28.35 17.07 -3.65
CA LEU A 47 -29.38 16.33 -4.40
C LEU A 47 -30.74 16.29 -3.69
N HIS A 48 -30.76 16.18 -2.37
CA HIS A 48 -31.99 15.84 -1.63
C HIS A 48 -32.45 16.90 -0.64
N LEU A 49 -31.55 17.73 -0.10
CA LEU A 49 -31.89 18.66 0.96
C LEU A 49 -32.10 20.07 0.40
N ARG A 50 -33.15 20.75 0.85
CA ARG A 50 -33.42 22.16 0.48
C ARG A 50 -33.06 23.13 1.58
N LYS A 51 -33.13 22.68 2.84
CA LYS A 51 -32.90 23.52 4.01
C LYS A 51 -31.44 23.47 4.46
N LEU A 52 -30.80 24.64 4.58
CA LEU A 52 -29.42 24.76 5.07
C LEU A 52 -29.21 24.10 6.45
N LYS A 53 -30.20 24.17 7.35
CA LYS A 53 -30.16 23.51 8.66
C LYS A 53 -30.02 21.99 8.54
N ASN A 54 -30.75 21.38 7.61
CA ASN A 54 -30.69 19.95 7.35
C ASN A 54 -29.34 19.56 6.73
N MET A 55 -28.83 20.40 5.83
CA MET A 55 -27.52 20.18 5.20
C MET A 55 -26.38 20.19 6.23
N LEU A 56 -26.40 21.16 7.14
CA LEU A 56 -25.43 21.26 8.23
C LEU A 56 -25.54 20.07 9.19
N LEU A 57 -26.76 19.67 9.54
CA LEU A 57 -26.99 18.51 10.42
C LEU A 57 -26.48 17.21 9.79
N LEU A 58 -26.81 16.95 8.52
CA LEU A 58 -26.35 15.76 7.81
C LEU A 58 -24.83 15.72 7.68
N THR A 59 -24.22 16.85 7.30
CA THR A 59 -22.76 16.97 7.17
C THR A 59 -22.06 16.76 8.51
N PHE A 60 -22.61 17.32 9.59
CA PHE A 60 -22.11 17.10 10.95
C PHE A 60 -22.21 15.63 11.37
N CYS A 61 -23.37 14.99 11.15
CA CYS A 61 -23.54 13.56 11.42
C CYS A 61 -22.59 12.68 10.61
N ALA A 62 -22.35 13.03 9.33
CA ALA A 62 -21.43 12.30 8.47
C ALA A 62 -19.99 12.39 8.97
N VAL A 63 -19.52 13.58 9.32
CA VAL A 63 -18.15 13.80 9.84
C VAL A 63 -17.94 13.12 11.19
N ILE A 64 -18.84 13.35 12.15
CA ILE A 64 -18.74 12.76 13.49
C ILE A 64 -18.84 11.25 13.40
N GLY A 65 -19.76 10.73 12.60
CA GLY A 65 -19.90 9.29 12.39
C GLY A 65 -18.66 8.66 11.76
N ALA A 66 -18.01 9.31 10.80
CA ALA A 66 -16.74 8.83 10.23
C ALA A 66 -15.63 8.70 11.28
N ILE A 67 -15.52 9.69 12.17
CA ILE A 67 -14.55 9.68 13.27
C ILE A 67 -14.87 8.53 14.25
N LEU A 68 -16.14 8.37 14.62
CA LEU A 68 -16.58 7.32 15.53
C LEU A 68 -16.34 5.92 14.95
N VAL A 69 -16.71 5.68 13.69
CA VAL A 69 -16.49 4.40 13.00
C VAL A 69 -14.99 4.08 12.95
N ASN A 70 -14.14 5.08 12.68
CA ASN A 70 -12.70 4.89 12.72
C ASN A 70 -12.18 4.56 14.13
N GLY A 71 -12.71 5.21 15.17
CA GLY A 71 -12.40 4.90 16.56
C GLY A 71 -12.77 3.46 16.92
N VAL A 72 -13.99 3.04 16.58
CA VAL A 72 -14.48 1.67 16.78
C VAL A 72 -13.59 0.66 16.04
N ARG A 73 -13.21 0.95 14.79
CA ARG A 73 -12.30 0.10 14.01
C ARG A 73 -10.97 -0.11 14.75
N ILE A 74 -10.35 0.94 15.26
CA ILE A 74 -9.07 0.85 15.98
C ILE A 74 -9.23 -0.03 17.23
N VAL A 75 -10.28 0.20 18.03
CA VAL A 75 -10.55 -0.60 19.24
C VAL A 75 -10.75 -2.08 18.89
N LEU A 76 -11.54 -2.38 17.86
CA LEU A 76 -11.82 -3.76 17.45
C LEU A 76 -10.56 -4.46 16.92
N ILE A 77 -9.71 -3.79 16.15
CA ILE A 77 -8.45 -4.38 15.66
C ILE A 77 -7.51 -4.69 16.82
N ILE A 78 -7.38 -3.79 17.80
CA ILE A 78 -6.56 -4.03 18.99
C ILE A 78 -7.10 -5.23 19.79
N LEU A 79 -8.42 -5.31 19.96
CA LEU A 79 -9.07 -6.41 20.68
C LEU A 79 -8.89 -7.75 19.95
N ILE A 80 -9.07 -7.77 18.63
CA ILE A 80 -8.85 -8.96 17.81
C ILE A 80 -7.38 -9.38 17.88
N GLY A 81 -6.43 -8.45 17.78
CA GLY A 81 -5.00 -8.75 17.91
C GLY A 81 -4.63 -9.29 19.29
N TYR A 82 -5.25 -8.77 20.36
CA TYR A 82 -5.08 -9.27 21.72
C TYR A 82 -5.56 -10.72 21.89
N TYR A 83 -6.78 -11.04 21.41
CA TYR A 83 -7.34 -12.39 21.56
C TYR A 83 -6.82 -13.42 20.56
N SER A 84 -6.23 -12.97 19.45
CA SER A 84 -5.67 -13.86 18.41
C SER A 84 -4.15 -13.97 18.44
N ASP A 85 -3.49 -13.45 19.49
CA ASP A 85 -2.03 -13.38 19.59
C ASP A 85 -1.37 -12.82 18.31
N MET A 86 -1.99 -11.77 17.73
CA MET A 86 -1.58 -11.14 16.46
C MET A 86 -1.61 -12.06 15.22
N GLN A 87 -2.18 -13.26 15.30
CA GLN A 87 -2.20 -14.25 14.20
C GLN A 87 -3.38 -14.08 13.23
N SER A 88 -4.41 -13.32 13.59
CA SER A 88 -5.59 -13.15 12.75
C SER A 88 -5.30 -12.39 11.45
N SER A 89 -5.80 -12.91 10.33
CA SER A 89 -5.72 -12.26 9.01
C SER A 89 -6.40 -10.89 8.98
N ILE A 90 -7.38 -10.64 9.85
CA ILE A 90 -8.08 -9.36 9.99
C ILE A 90 -7.14 -8.25 10.45
N VAL A 91 -6.13 -8.60 11.27
CA VAL A 91 -5.12 -7.64 11.74
C VAL A 91 -4.21 -7.21 10.58
N LYS A 92 -3.90 -8.14 9.66
CA LYS A 92 -3.12 -7.85 8.44
C LYS A 92 -3.95 -7.01 7.45
N ASP A 93 -5.18 -7.44 7.16
CA ASP A 93 -6.09 -6.80 6.21
C ASP A 93 -7.06 -5.80 6.85
N HIS A 94 -6.55 -4.98 7.76
CA HIS A 94 -7.29 -3.96 8.52
C HIS A 94 -8.07 -2.95 7.63
N ASN A 95 -7.66 -2.73 6.37
CA ASN A 95 -8.37 -1.87 5.41
C ASN A 95 -9.69 -2.47 4.94
N MET A 96 -9.72 -3.78 4.65
CA MET A 96 -10.94 -4.49 4.27
C MET A 96 -11.92 -4.55 5.44
N PHE A 97 -11.42 -4.80 6.66
CA PHE A 97 -12.21 -4.75 7.88
C PHE A 97 -12.90 -3.39 8.09
N GLY A 98 -12.19 -2.29 7.79
CA GLY A 98 -12.78 -0.95 7.90
C GLY A 98 -13.98 -0.73 6.97
N TRP A 99 -14.00 -1.34 5.78
CA TRP A 99 -15.16 -1.27 4.88
C TRP A 99 -16.41 -1.96 5.45
N PHE A 100 -16.25 -3.09 6.15
CA PHE A 100 -17.37 -3.77 6.80
C PHE A 100 -18.02 -2.92 7.90
N LEU A 101 -17.26 -2.04 8.57
CA LEU A 101 -17.79 -1.10 9.55
C LEU A 101 -18.39 0.14 8.89
N TYR A 102 -17.81 0.58 7.77
CA TYR A 102 -18.20 1.83 7.12
C TYR A 102 -19.42 1.71 6.20
N ILE A 103 -19.65 0.57 5.53
CA ILE A 103 -20.83 0.35 4.68
C ILE A 103 -22.15 0.48 5.47
N PRO A 104 -22.33 -0.16 6.64
CA PRO A 104 -23.52 0.03 7.46
C PRO A 104 -23.73 1.49 7.87
N PHE A 105 -22.65 2.21 8.18
CA PHE A 105 -22.72 3.63 8.49
C PHE A 105 -23.23 4.47 7.32
N ILE A 106 -22.77 4.19 6.09
CA ILE A 106 -23.30 4.83 4.88
C ILE A 106 -24.81 4.56 4.73
N VAL A 107 -25.27 3.33 4.97
CA VAL A 107 -26.71 3.00 4.91
C VAL A 107 -27.52 3.83 5.92
N VAL A 108 -27.00 4.02 7.14
CA VAL A 108 -27.63 4.90 8.13
C VAL A 108 -27.66 6.36 7.67
N LEU A 109 -26.60 6.86 7.01
CA LEU A 109 -26.61 8.21 6.43
C LEU A 109 -27.69 8.36 5.35
N PHE A 110 -27.82 7.40 4.45
CA PHE A 110 -28.89 7.41 3.44
C PHE A 110 -30.28 7.39 4.08
N TYR A 111 -30.47 6.58 5.12
CA TYR A 111 -31.73 6.55 5.87
C TYR A 111 -32.03 7.90 6.54
N LEU A 112 -31.02 8.55 7.12
CA LEU A 112 -31.17 9.87 7.71
C LEU A 112 -31.61 10.91 6.67
N VAL A 113 -31.04 10.92 5.47
CA VAL A 113 -31.46 11.83 4.39
C VAL A 113 -32.96 11.70 4.12
N GLY A 114 -33.46 10.47 3.96
CA GLY A 114 -34.89 10.22 3.72
C GLY A 114 -35.81 10.69 4.86
N LYS A 115 -35.29 10.79 6.08
CA LYS A 115 -36.03 11.28 7.25
C LYS A 115 -35.97 12.81 7.40
N LEU A 116 -34.85 13.45 7.05
CA LEU A 116 -34.68 14.90 7.17
C LEU A 116 -35.52 15.68 6.15
N GLU A 117 -35.76 15.10 4.98
CA GLU A 117 -36.58 15.71 3.94
C GLU A 117 -37.40 14.60 3.27
N PRO A 118 -38.54 14.18 3.88
CA PRO A 118 -39.46 13.25 3.25
C PRO A 118 -39.86 13.86 1.92
N HIS A 119 -39.66 13.13 0.81
CA HIS A 119 -40.22 13.54 -0.46
C HIS A 119 -41.72 13.78 -0.23
N PRO A 120 -42.29 14.92 -0.69
CA PRO A 120 -43.73 15.08 -0.65
C PRO A 120 -44.31 13.83 -1.32
N ALA A 121 -45.26 13.16 -0.65
CA ALA A 121 -46.01 12.08 -1.28
C ALA A 121 -46.38 12.59 -2.67
N SER A 122 -45.93 11.90 -3.71
CA SER A 122 -46.25 12.31 -5.06
C SER A 122 -47.77 12.38 -5.10
N GLU A 123 -48.32 13.59 -5.27
CA GLU A 123 -49.63 13.66 -5.89
C GLU A 123 -49.44 12.93 -7.20
N ASP A 124 -50.00 11.73 -7.32
CA ASP A 124 -50.00 10.93 -8.53
C ASP A 124 -50.80 11.71 -9.59
N LYS A 125 -50.16 12.74 -10.16
CA LYS A 125 -50.57 13.29 -11.43
C LYS A 125 -50.33 12.16 -12.41
N PRO A 126 -51.35 11.67 -13.13
CA PRO A 126 -51.16 10.64 -14.13
C PRO A 126 -50.10 11.15 -15.10
N TYR A 127 -48.91 10.60 -14.99
CA TYR A 127 -47.80 10.94 -15.86
C TYR A 127 -48.29 10.57 -17.26
N ALA A 128 -48.45 11.55 -18.15
CA ALA A 128 -48.63 11.25 -19.55
C ALA A 128 -47.42 10.40 -19.93
N THR A 129 -47.67 9.13 -20.26
CA THR A 129 -46.63 8.17 -20.61
C THR A 129 -46.01 8.61 -21.93
N GLN A 130 -45.09 9.57 -21.87
CA GLN A 130 -44.13 9.76 -22.94
C GLN A 130 -43.36 8.45 -22.98
N ARG A 131 -43.64 7.64 -24.01
CA ARG A 131 -42.77 6.55 -24.40
C ARG A 131 -41.43 7.19 -24.78
N LEU A 132 -40.56 7.43 -23.80
CA LEU A 132 -39.14 7.49 -24.07
C LEU A 132 -38.84 6.18 -24.77
N ALA A 133 -38.44 6.25 -26.04
CA ALA A 133 -37.96 5.08 -26.77
C ALA A 133 -36.99 4.37 -25.83
N ALA A 134 -37.22 3.10 -25.49
CA ALA A 134 -36.41 2.36 -24.53
C ALA A 134 -34.98 2.11 -25.06
N MET A 135 -34.75 2.38 -26.35
CA MET A 135 -33.53 2.08 -27.07
C MET A 135 -32.28 2.89 -26.66
N PRO A 136 -32.28 4.23 -26.47
CA PRO A 136 -31.06 4.95 -26.12
C PRO A 136 -30.64 4.71 -24.66
N LEU A 137 -31.59 4.55 -23.72
CA LEU A 137 -31.27 4.33 -22.30
C LEU A 137 -30.72 2.92 -22.05
N ALA A 138 -31.30 1.88 -22.66
CA ALA A 138 -30.78 0.52 -22.55
C ALA A 138 -29.41 0.37 -23.22
N LEU A 139 -29.16 1.10 -24.30
CA LEU A 139 -27.86 1.12 -24.99
C LEU A 139 -26.81 1.89 -24.18
N VAL A 140 -27.19 2.99 -23.52
CA VAL A 140 -26.30 3.72 -22.60
C VAL A 140 -25.99 2.91 -21.34
N ILE A 141 -26.99 2.26 -20.73
CA ILE A 141 -26.78 1.39 -19.55
C ILE A 141 -25.96 0.16 -19.96
N GLY A 142 -26.26 -0.46 -21.11
CA GLY A 142 -25.50 -1.59 -21.66
C GLY A 142 -24.06 -1.22 -21.99
N ALA A 143 -23.82 -0.08 -22.63
CA ALA A 143 -22.48 0.43 -22.91
C ALA A 143 -21.73 0.80 -21.62
N SER A 144 -22.41 1.35 -20.62
CA SER A 144 -21.82 1.68 -19.31
C SER A 144 -21.45 0.42 -18.51
N LEU A 145 -22.30 -0.61 -18.55
CA LEU A 145 -22.04 -1.92 -17.92
C LEU A 145 -20.97 -2.72 -18.65
N LEU A 146 -20.87 -2.60 -19.98
CA LEU A 146 -19.77 -3.20 -20.75
C LEU A 146 -18.46 -2.44 -20.49
N ALA A 147 -18.47 -1.11 -20.48
CA ALA A 147 -17.31 -0.31 -20.12
C ALA A 147 -16.86 -0.56 -18.67
N SER A 148 -17.79 -0.72 -17.72
CA SER A 148 -17.48 -1.07 -16.34
C SER A 148 -17.03 -2.53 -16.22
N GLY A 149 -17.62 -3.47 -16.98
CA GLY A 149 -17.24 -4.87 -17.02
C GLY A 149 -15.85 -5.11 -17.64
N ILE A 150 -15.49 -4.34 -18.67
CA ILE A 150 -14.14 -4.31 -19.24
C ILE A 150 -13.16 -3.70 -18.24
N SER A 151 -13.55 -2.63 -17.55
CA SER A 151 -12.74 -2.03 -16.47
C SER A 151 -12.54 -2.99 -15.29
N ILE A 152 -13.56 -3.76 -14.94
CA ILE A 152 -13.53 -4.81 -13.90
C ILE A 152 -12.68 -6.00 -14.36
N LYS A 153 -12.75 -6.44 -15.62
CA LYS A 153 -11.83 -7.47 -16.15
C LYS A 153 -10.37 -7.00 -16.16
N LEU A 154 -10.11 -5.74 -16.50
CA LEU A 154 -8.78 -5.12 -16.37
C LEU A 154 -8.34 -5.05 -14.90
N LEU A 155 -9.24 -4.74 -13.97
CA LEU A 155 -8.97 -4.73 -12.53
C LEU A 155 -8.72 -6.15 -11.99
N MET A 156 -9.54 -7.13 -12.39
CA MET A 156 -9.47 -8.53 -11.94
C MET A 156 -8.28 -9.29 -12.53
N GLY A 157 -7.74 -8.84 -13.67
CA GLY A 157 -6.47 -9.33 -14.22
C GLY A 157 -5.24 -8.84 -13.44
N GLN A 158 -5.36 -7.70 -12.73
CA GLN A 158 -4.30 -7.14 -11.88
C GLN A 158 -4.44 -7.50 -10.40
N TYR A 159 -5.65 -7.77 -9.92
CA TYR A 159 -5.94 -8.13 -8.52
C TYR A 159 -6.81 -9.38 -8.51
N PRO A 160 -6.24 -10.60 -8.37
CA PRO A 160 -7.07 -11.75 -8.09
C PRO A 160 -7.64 -11.58 -6.67
N VAL A 161 -8.87 -11.08 -6.59
CA VAL A 161 -9.62 -10.84 -5.32
C VAL A 161 -9.85 -12.16 -4.54
N LEU A 162 -9.53 -13.30 -5.14
CA LEU A 162 -9.66 -14.65 -4.59
C LEU A 162 -8.34 -15.44 -4.60
N ASP A 163 -7.18 -14.78 -4.66
CA ASP A 163 -5.91 -15.48 -4.47
C ASP A 163 -5.58 -15.55 -2.98
N PHE A 164 -6.19 -16.52 -2.30
CA PHE A 164 -5.83 -16.93 -0.94
C PHE A 164 -4.51 -17.72 -0.92
N SER A 165 -3.55 -17.35 -1.77
CA SER A 165 -2.21 -17.89 -1.67
C SER A 165 -1.58 -17.31 -0.40
N PRO A 166 -1.28 -18.14 0.62
CA PRO A 166 -0.51 -17.65 1.75
C PRO A 166 0.79 -17.06 1.18
N VAL A 167 1.12 -15.84 1.60
CA VAL A 167 2.49 -15.34 1.44
C VAL A 167 3.36 -16.35 2.17
N GLU A 168 4.04 -17.21 1.41
CA GLU A 168 5.06 -18.09 1.94
C GLU A 168 6.15 -17.16 2.47
N LEU A 169 6.09 -16.89 3.77
CA LEU A 169 7.21 -16.44 4.56
C LEU A 169 8.22 -17.57 4.49
N THR A 170 9.03 -17.58 3.42
CA THR A 170 10.19 -18.45 3.35
C THR A 170 11.07 -18.02 4.51
N THR A 171 11.12 -18.86 5.55
CA THR A 171 12.10 -18.74 6.61
C THR A 171 13.46 -18.68 5.93
N THR A 172 14.05 -17.49 5.92
CA THR A 172 15.41 -17.30 5.43
C THR A 172 16.27 -18.24 6.25
N ASN A 173 16.83 -19.25 5.57
CA ASN A 173 17.85 -20.09 6.13
C ASN A 173 18.89 -19.16 6.76
N LYS A 174 19.26 -19.42 8.01
CA LYS A 174 20.21 -18.63 8.80
C LYS A 174 21.65 -18.83 8.30
N ASP A 175 21.82 -18.91 6.98
CA ASP A 175 23.12 -18.83 6.35
C ASP A 175 23.56 -17.37 6.42
N GLN A 176 24.77 -17.14 6.91
CA GLN A 176 25.34 -15.87 7.35
C GLN A 176 25.59 -14.83 6.22
N THR A 177 24.83 -14.89 5.13
CA THR A 177 24.95 -13.98 3.99
C THR A 177 24.15 -12.71 4.21
N PRO A 178 24.77 -11.52 4.06
CA PRO A 178 24.07 -10.25 4.14
C PRO A 178 22.99 -10.19 3.05
N SER A 179 21.77 -9.84 3.43
CA SER A 179 20.66 -9.71 2.49
C SER A 179 19.76 -8.53 2.86
N PRO A 180 19.10 -7.88 1.88
CA PRO A 180 18.15 -6.81 2.15
C PRO A 180 16.84 -7.39 2.69
N TYR A 181 16.13 -6.61 3.52
CA TYR A 181 14.79 -6.95 3.96
C TYR A 181 13.76 -6.44 2.94
N ILE A 182 13.14 -7.37 2.20
CA ILE A 182 12.10 -7.09 1.20
C ILE A 182 10.90 -7.98 1.50
N PRO A 183 9.81 -7.43 2.06
CA PRO A 183 8.70 -8.23 2.58
C PRO A 183 7.84 -8.90 1.49
N ALA A 184 7.86 -8.40 0.25
CA ALA A 184 7.06 -8.95 -0.84
C ALA A 184 7.74 -8.78 -2.20
N TYR A 185 7.69 -9.82 -3.02
CA TYR A 185 8.21 -9.87 -4.39
C TYR A 185 7.55 -11.02 -5.16
N SER A 186 7.52 -10.95 -6.49
CA SER A 186 6.98 -12.03 -7.34
C SER A 186 8.02 -13.10 -7.66
N ARG A 187 9.29 -12.71 -7.82
CA ARG A 187 10.42 -13.64 -8.00
C ARG A 187 11.66 -13.06 -7.36
N LYS A 188 12.51 -13.95 -6.83
CA LYS A 188 13.85 -13.64 -6.33
C LYS A 188 14.85 -14.53 -7.04
N ALA A 189 15.95 -13.96 -7.50
CA ALA A 189 17.14 -14.69 -7.90
C ALA A 189 18.29 -14.28 -6.98
N HIS A 190 19.10 -15.25 -6.58
CA HIS A 190 20.27 -15.04 -5.74
C HIS A 190 21.44 -15.80 -6.36
N ASN A 191 22.50 -15.07 -6.68
CA ASN A 191 23.72 -15.60 -7.27
C ASN A 191 24.91 -15.07 -6.48
N VAL A 192 25.93 -15.90 -6.30
CA VAL A 192 27.21 -15.48 -5.73
C VAL A 192 28.27 -15.65 -6.81
N ARG A 193 28.90 -14.56 -7.23
CA ARG A 193 29.96 -14.55 -8.24
C ARG A 193 31.31 -14.30 -7.57
N HIS A 194 32.32 -15.03 -8.01
CA HIS A 194 33.71 -14.80 -7.59
C HIS A 194 34.45 -14.12 -8.74
N LEU A 195 34.71 -12.82 -8.61
CA LEU A 195 35.32 -11.99 -9.64
C LEU A 195 36.63 -11.42 -9.12
N SER A 196 37.75 -11.73 -9.78
CA SER A 196 39.08 -11.25 -9.38
C SER A 196 39.44 -11.52 -7.90
N GLY A 197 38.98 -12.66 -7.36
CA GLY A 197 39.19 -13.03 -5.95
C GLY A 197 38.23 -12.37 -4.96
N VAL A 198 37.27 -11.56 -5.42
CA VAL A 198 36.25 -10.90 -4.62
C VAL A 198 34.92 -11.63 -4.74
N GLU A 199 34.29 -11.93 -3.61
CA GLU A 199 32.94 -12.49 -3.55
C GLU A 199 31.90 -11.36 -3.73
N VAL A 200 31.11 -11.47 -4.79
CA VAL A 200 30.01 -10.55 -5.12
C VAL A 200 28.69 -11.28 -4.94
N ILE A 201 27.88 -10.79 -4.00
CA ILE A 201 26.53 -11.32 -3.75
C ILE A 201 25.55 -10.51 -4.60
N ASP A 202 24.90 -11.16 -5.55
CA ASP A 202 23.89 -10.56 -6.43
C ASP A 202 22.50 -11.09 -6.09
N ILE A 203 21.58 -10.19 -5.75
CA ILE A 203 20.18 -10.50 -5.52
C ILE A 203 19.32 -9.63 -6.42
N SER A 204 18.48 -10.26 -7.25
CA SER A 204 17.47 -9.54 -8.03
C SER A 204 16.07 -9.95 -7.62
N TYR A 205 15.20 -8.95 -7.50
CA TYR A 205 13.80 -9.08 -7.15
C TYR A 205 12.95 -8.57 -8.31
N GLN A 206 11.98 -9.36 -8.74
CA GLN A 206 10.98 -8.97 -9.73
C GLN A 206 9.66 -8.69 -9.01
N PHE A 207 8.99 -7.63 -9.43
CA PHE A 207 7.73 -7.18 -8.89
C PHE A 207 6.70 -7.09 -10.01
N ASP A 208 5.51 -7.64 -9.79
CA ASP A 208 4.40 -7.57 -10.75
C ASP A 208 3.48 -6.36 -10.54
N GLY A 209 3.61 -5.67 -9.40
CA GLY A 209 2.78 -4.52 -9.06
C GLY A 209 1.32 -4.84 -8.72
N ARG A 210 0.99 -6.10 -8.40
CA ARG A 210 -0.39 -6.55 -8.06
C ARG A 210 -0.88 -6.11 -6.69
N HIS A 211 0.00 -5.72 -5.78
CA HIS A 211 -0.38 -5.18 -4.47
C HIS A 211 0.64 -4.14 -4.01
N ASP A 212 0.27 -3.28 -3.07
CA ASP A 212 1.09 -2.13 -2.66
C ASP A 212 2.48 -2.52 -2.14
N ALA A 213 2.60 -3.69 -1.51
CA ALA A 213 3.86 -4.24 -1.04
C ALA A 213 4.71 -4.89 -2.16
N ASN A 214 4.11 -5.31 -3.28
CA ASN A 214 4.82 -5.88 -4.43
C ASN A 214 5.35 -4.77 -5.35
N ARG A 215 6.16 -3.89 -4.79
CA ARG A 215 6.76 -2.75 -5.48
C ARG A 215 8.20 -2.56 -5.02
N ALA A 216 9.09 -2.23 -5.95
CA ALA A 216 10.49 -2.01 -5.61
C ALA A 216 10.69 -0.79 -4.70
N ASP A 217 9.81 0.22 -4.79
CA ASP A 217 9.82 1.43 -3.95
C ASP A 217 8.93 1.34 -2.71
N TYR A 218 8.56 0.12 -2.28
CA TYR A 218 7.76 -0.05 -1.07
C TYR A 218 8.52 0.42 0.17
N TYR A 219 7.85 1.15 1.05
CA TYR A 219 8.48 1.89 2.15
C TYR A 219 9.11 0.97 3.23
N LEU A 220 8.66 -0.29 3.33
CA LEU A 220 9.26 -1.28 4.24
C LEU A 220 10.48 -1.99 3.63
N ASN A 221 10.84 -1.72 2.37
CA ASN A 221 12.06 -2.28 1.79
C ASN A 221 13.28 -1.63 2.47
N ASN A 222 14.10 -2.44 3.13
CA ASN A 222 15.35 -1.99 3.72
C ASN A 222 16.54 -2.63 2.99
N MET A 223 17.30 -1.79 2.28
CA MET A 223 18.44 -2.24 1.48
C MET A 223 19.67 -2.55 2.33
N ILE A 224 19.74 -2.03 3.55
CA ILE A 224 20.90 -2.22 4.44
C ILE A 224 20.67 -3.53 5.21
N PRO A 225 21.57 -4.52 5.10
CA PRO A 225 21.46 -5.76 5.85
C PRO A 225 21.54 -5.54 7.36
N GLN A 226 20.93 -6.45 8.12
CA GLN A 226 21.02 -6.41 9.58
C GLN A 226 22.47 -6.49 10.06
N GLY A 227 22.82 -5.70 11.07
CA GLY A 227 24.18 -5.61 11.62
C GLY A 227 25.13 -4.66 10.89
N TRP A 228 24.69 -4.05 9.79
CA TRP A 228 25.48 -3.05 9.04
C TRP A 228 24.93 -1.65 9.22
N ASN A 229 25.83 -0.68 9.37
CA ASN A 229 25.51 0.74 9.48
C ASN A 229 25.99 1.49 8.24
N LYS A 230 25.18 2.45 7.77
CA LYS A 230 25.55 3.31 6.65
C LYS A 230 26.58 4.36 7.08
N VAL A 231 27.70 4.41 6.36
CA VAL A 231 28.75 5.43 6.51
C VAL A 231 28.55 6.58 5.53
N SER A 232 28.40 6.26 4.24
CA SER A 232 28.19 7.25 3.19
C SER A 232 27.36 6.67 2.05
N SER A 233 26.88 7.51 1.14
CA SER A 233 26.22 7.06 -0.08
C SER A 233 26.48 8.01 -1.23
N ASP A 234 26.59 7.44 -2.42
CA ASP A 234 26.72 8.15 -3.68
C ASP A 234 25.58 7.70 -4.60
N VAL A 235 24.91 8.66 -5.24
CA VAL A 235 23.79 8.38 -6.16
C VAL A 235 24.27 8.68 -7.56
N THR A 236 24.43 7.64 -8.36
CA THR A 236 24.68 7.76 -9.79
C THR A 236 23.37 7.77 -10.57
N ASN A 237 23.40 8.11 -11.85
CA ASN A 237 22.21 8.08 -12.70
C ASN A 237 21.57 6.69 -12.74
N ASN A 238 22.39 5.64 -12.77
CA ASN A 238 21.96 4.26 -13.02
C ASN A 238 21.85 3.41 -11.74
N SER A 239 22.53 3.79 -10.66
CA SER A 239 22.56 3.01 -9.41
C SER A 239 22.87 3.88 -8.19
N ARG A 240 22.66 3.33 -6.99
CA ARG A 240 23.08 3.95 -5.74
C ARG A 240 24.12 3.08 -5.07
N LEU A 241 25.25 3.68 -4.70
CA LEU A 241 26.29 3.06 -3.91
C LEU A 241 26.18 3.52 -2.46
N ILE A 242 26.40 2.59 -1.53
CA ILE A 242 26.36 2.81 -0.10
C ILE A 242 27.58 2.13 0.52
N TRP A 243 28.37 2.90 1.26
CA TRP A 243 29.44 2.36 2.09
C TRP A 243 28.87 2.00 3.44
N LEU A 244 29.18 0.78 3.89
CA LEU A 244 28.68 0.18 5.10
C LEU A 244 29.84 -0.19 6.02
N SER A 245 29.60 -0.14 7.32
CA SER A 245 30.53 -0.61 8.36
C SER A 245 29.76 -1.37 9.43
N ASP A 246 30.34 -2.45 9.95
CA ASP A 246 29.78 -3.23 11.06
C ASP A 246 30.39 -2.81 12.41
N HIS A 247 29.86 -3.34 13.51
CA HIS A 247 30.40 -3.08 14.85
C HIS A 247 31.78 -3.72 15.12
N SER A 248 32.21 -4.65 14.26
CA SER A 248 33.50 -5.36 14.36
C SER A 248 34.62 -4.63 13.59
N GLY A 249 34.31 -3.54 12.88
CA GLY A 249 35.24 -2.78 12.06
C GLY A 249 35.40 -3.29 10.62
N ASN A 250 34.57 -4.25 10.19
CA ASN A 250 34.51 -4.70 8.80
C ASN A 250 33.79 -3.65 7.95
N ASN A 251 34.30 -3.43 6.74
CA ASN A 251 33.70 -2.53 5.77
C ASN A 251 33.12 -3.32 4.60
N ALA A 252 32.00 -2.83 4.06
CA ALA A 252 31.38 -3.39 2.88
C ALA A 252 30.85 -2.27 1.99
N ILE A 253 30.63 -2.61 0.73
CA ILE A 253 30.00 -1.74 -0.23
C ILE A 253 28.77 -2.43 -0.82
N LEU A 254 27.69 -1.65 -0.87
CA LEU A 254 26.39 -2.05 -1.38
C LEU A 254 26.07 -1.19 -2.59
N GLN A 255 25.75 -1.81 -3.71
CA GLN A 255 25.15 -1.15 -4.86
C GLN A 255 23.75 -1.69 -5.12
N TYR A 256 22.78 -0.81 -5.33
CA TYR A 256 21.46 -1.24 -5.79
C TYR A 256 20.89 -0.26 -6.83
N TRP A 257 19.99 -0.76 -7.67
CA TRP A 257 19.24 0.05 -8.61
C TRP A 257 17.85 -0.49 -8.84
N TYR A 258 16.97 0.43 -9.19
CA TYR A 258 15.62 0.13 -9.64
C TYR A 258 15.60 0.08 -11.15
N GLU A 259 14.77 -0.79 -11.70
CA GLU A 259 14.54 -0.89 -13.14
C GLU A 259 13.03 -0.85 -13.43
N ALA A 260 12.64 0.15 -14.22
CA ALA A 260 11.28 0.30 -14.73
C ALA A 260 11.37 0.87 -16.15
N ASN A 261 10.48 0.41 -17.05
CA ASN A 261 10.49 0.83 -18.45
C ASN A 261 11.85 0.63 -19.16
N GLY A 262 12.61 -0.41 -18.80
CA GLY A 262 13.95 -0.70 -19.32
C GLY A 262 15.05 0.30 -18.92
N GLN A 263 14.77 1.19 -17.96
CA GLN A 263 15.70 2.22 -17.49
C GLN A 263 16.17 1.88 -16.07
N LYS A 264 17.50 1.73 -15.90
CA LYS A 264 18.15 1.54 -14.58
C LYS A 264 18.27 2.90 -13.87
N THR A 265 18.00 2.96 -12.56
CA THR A 265 18.23 4.17 -11.78
C THR A 265 18.50 3.92 -10.29
N GLY A 266 19.40 4.71 -9.70
CA GLY A 266 19.61 4.76 -8.26
C GLY A 266 18.64 5.65 -7.49
N SER A 267 17.83 6.45 -8.20
CA SER A 267 16.93 7.44 -7.60
C SER A 267 15.47 6.97 -7.59
N VAL A 268 14.87 6.91 -6.40
CA VAL A 268 13.44 6.57 -6.23
C VAL A 268 12.54 7.54 -7.01
N GLY A 269 12.91 8.83 -7.08
CA GLY A 269 12.12 9.83 -7.81
C GLY A 269 12.14 9.62 -9.32
N VAL A 270 13.27 9.19 -9.89
CA VAL A 270 13.39 8.85 -11.32
C VAL A 270 12.65 7.54 -11.61
N TYR A 271 12.79 6.54 -10.73
CA TYR A 271 12.06 5.28 -10.82
C TYR A 271 10.54 5.49 -10.85
N LYS A 272 9.99 6.31 -9.94
CA LYS A 272 8.56 6.65 -9.92
C LYS A 272 8.10 7.30 -11.24
N ARG A 273 8.89 8.20 -11.82
CA ARG A 273 8.60 8.80 -13.14
C ARG A 273 8.61 7.76 -14.26
N ASN A 274 9.59 6.85 -14.26
CA ASN A 274 9.68 5.79 -15.26
C ASN A 274 8.51 4.81 -15.15
N ARG A 275 8.05 4.50 -13.94
CA ARG A 275 6.84 3.70 -13.72
C ARG A 275 5.57 4.35 -14.25
N ILE A 276 5.41 5.67 -14.08
CA ILE A 276 4.25 6.38 -14.65
C ILE A 276 4.24 6.25 -16.17
N LYS A 277 5.41 6.38 -16.82
CA LYS A 277 5.53 6.16 -18.27
C LYS A 277 5.23 4.71 -18.65
N GLN A 278 5.67 3.75 -17.86
CA GLN A 278 5.42 2.31 -18.07
C GLN A 278 3.94 1.95 -17.91
N ALA A 279 3.24 2.60 -16.99
CA ALA A 279 1.82 2.41 -16.76
C ALA A 279 0.98 2.85 -17.98
N LEU A 280 1.44 3.83 -18.77
CA LEU A 280 0.82 4.21 -20.05
C LEU A 280 0.88 3.08 -21.09
N GLN A 281 1.82 2.14 -20.94
CA GLN A 281 1.96 0.95 -21.78
C GLN A 281 1.28 -0.29 -21.16
N LEU A 282 0.45 -0.10 -20.13
CA LEU A 282 -0.24 -1.19 -19.41
C LEU A 282 0.71 -2.24 -18.81
N ASN A 283 1.93 -1.84 -18.46
CA ASN A 283 2.93 -2.72 -17.85
C ASN A 283 3.29 -2.24 -16.45
N ALA A 284 3.05 -3.08 -15.44
CA ALA A 284 3.33 -2.80 -14.03
C ALA A 284 4.62 -3.48 -13.52
N LYS A 285 5.28 -4.28 -14.36
CA LYS A 285 6.47 -5.06 -13.97
C LYS A 285 7.66 -4.15 -13.70
N SER A 286 8.34 -4.38 -12.59
CA SER A 286 9.59 -3.69 -12.27
C SER A 286 10.57 -4.63 -11.57
N SER A 287 11.83 -4.22 -11.50
CA SER A 287 12.87 -5.01 -10.84
C SER A 287 13.68 -4.14 -9.89
N LEU A 288 14.19 -4.77 -8.83
CA LEU A 288 15.22 -4.23 -7.95
C LEU A 288 16.40 -5.17 -7.99
N HIS A 289 17.57 -4.61 -8.21
CA HIS A 289 18.82 -5.37 -8.18
C HIS A 289 19.66 -4.84 -7.03
N TRP A 290 20.28 -5.76 -6.30
CA TRP A 290 21.03 -5.50 -5.08
C TRP A 290 22.32 -6.31 -5.14
N GLN A 291 23.44 -5.63 -4.91
CA GLN A 291 24.78 -6.21 -5.00
C GLN A 291 25.58 -5.83 -3.76
N PHE A 292 26.27 -6.79 -3.18
CA PHE A 292 27.03 -6.59 -1.96
C PHE A 292 28.40 -7.24 -2.04
N ILE A 293 29.41 -6.48 -1.62
CA ILE A 293 30.81 -6.88 -1.58
C ILE A 293 31.39 -6.52 -0.21
N ARG A 294 32.10 -7.45 0.40
CA ARG A 294 32.93 -7.16 1.59
C ARG A 294 34.26 -6.56 1.12
N CYS A 295 34.66 -5.45 1.71
CA CYS A 295 35.88 -4.78 1.31
C CYS A 295 37.08 -5.39 2.01
N SER A 296 38.16 -5.55 1.25
CA SER A 296 39.47 -5.91 1.81
C SER A 296 40.23 -4.68 2.35
N SER A 297 39.92 -3.49 1.83
CA SER A 297 40.56 -2.23 2.20
C SER A 297 39.64 -1.32 3.04
N LEU A 298 40.24 -0.42 3.84
CA LEU A 298 39.52 0.55 4.67
C LEU A 298 38.66 1.55 3.87
N ARG A 299 38.96 1.78 2.59
CA ARG A 299 38.26 2.76 1.74
C ARG A 299 37.36 2.14 0.66
N CYS A 300 37.37 0.82 0.47
CA CYS A 300 36.54 0.11 -0.52
C CYS A 300 36.64 0.65 -1.96
N GLN A 301 37.77 1.22 -2.35
CA GLN A 301 37.85 2.01 -3.59
C GLN A 301 37.87 1.11 -4.84
N ASP A 302 38.59 0.01 -4.77
CA ASP A 302 38.73 -0.95 -5.87
C ASP A 302 37.42 -1.73 -6.07
N GLU A 303 36.78 -2.14 -4.97
CA GLU A 303 35.49 -2.81 -4.97
C GLU A 303 34.37 -1.88 -5.51
N ALA A 304 34.42 -0.58 -5.23
CA ALA A 304 33.51 0.40 -5.81
C ALA A 304 33.66 0.54 -7.33
N ASN A 305 34.90 0.49 -7.83
CA ASN A 305 35.17 0.55 -9.26
C ASN A 305 34.72 -0.74 -9.97
N LEU A 306 34.92 -1.90 -9.34
CA LEU A 306 34.43 -3.19 -9.84
C LEU A 306 32.90 -3.19 -9.98
N LEU A 307 32.16 -2.74 -8.96
CA LEU A 307 30.70 -2.63 -9.00
C LEU A 307 30.22 -1.68 -10.11
N ARG A 308 30.91 -0.54 -10.30
CA ARG A 308 30.60 0.39 -11.39
C ARG A 308 30.82 -0.23 -12.78
N GLN A 309 31.83 -1.09 -12.94
CA GLN A 309 32.06 -1.81 -14.19
C GLN A 309 30.95 -2.84 -14.44
N LEU A 310 30.61 -3.65 -13.43
CA LEU A 310 29.57 -4.68 -13.52
C LEU A 310 28.16 -4.15 -13.84
N LEU A 311 27.88 -2.88 -13.52
CA LEU A 311 26.60 -2.26 -13.85
C LEU A 311 26.45 -1.96 -15.36
N ASN A 312 27.59 -1.72 -16.03
CA ASN A 312 27.67 -1.28 -17.42
C ASN A 312 27.91 -2.45 -18.41
N GLU A 313 28.30 -3.62 -17.90
CA GLU A 313 28.31 -4.89 -18.62
C GLU A 313 26.88 -5.46 -18.76
#